data_AF-A0A4Q3V0U1-F1
#
_entry.id   AF-A0A4Q3V0U1-F1
#
_cell.length_a   1.000
_cell.length_b   1.000
_cell.length_c   1.000
_cell.angle_alpha   90.00
_cell.angle_beta   90.00
_cell.angle_gamma   90.00
#
_symmetry.space_group_name_H-M   'P 1'
#
loop_
_entity.id
_entity.type
_entity.pdbx_description
1 polymer ?
#
loop_
_entity_poly.entity_id
_entity_poly.type
_entity_poly.pdbx_seq_one_letter_code
_entity_poly.pdbx_strand_id
1 'polypeptide(L)'
;MRQLVRKSFVAAVAFACLLPASAQQTPAQQTPAKRPNIIVMVVDDAAFMDFGIYGGEARTPNIDKLAASGAMMTNYHTSPLCSPSRAMLLTGMDSHRTGLSTIEEVLPPELKGKPGYTLRLEPGVLTLA
;
A
#
# COMPACT_ATOMS: atom_id res chain seq x y z
N MET A 1 -31.67 39.71 -29.11
CA MET A 1 -32.32 39.37 -27.82
C MET A 1 -33.36 38.29 -28.07
N ARG A 2 -33.31 37.19 -27.29
CA ARG A 2 -34.41 36.25 -26.94
C ARG A 2 -35.02 35.46 -28.12
N GLN A 3 -34.62 34.20 -28.31
CA GLN A 3 -35.09 32.96 -27.66
C GLN A 3 -36.30 32.29 -28.36
N LEU A 4 -36.08 31.00 -28.68
CA LEU A 4 -37.00 29.87 -28.52
C LEU A 4 -38.24 29.78 -29.42
N VAL A 5 -38.21 28.84 -30.38
CA VAL A 5 -39.34 27.93 -30.61
C VAL A 5 -38.81 26.52 -30.90
N ARG A 6 -39.30 25.58 -30.10
CA ARG A 6 -39.11 24.13 -30.10
C ARG A 6 -39.41 23.50 -31.46
N LYS A 7 -38.59 22.52 -31.87
CA LYS A 7 -39.03 21.39 -32.70
C LYS A 7 -38.36 20.11 -32.23
N SER A 8 -39.09 19.33 -31.44
CA SER A 8 -38.82 17.92 -31.24
C SER A 8 -39.19 17.19 -32.53
N PHE A 9 -38.27 16.47 -33.16
CA PHE A 9 -38.62 15.48 -34.19
C PHE A 9 -37.67 14.28 -34.11
N VAL A 10 -38.23 13.21 -33.54
CA VAL A 10 -38.20 11.82 -34.00
C VAL A 10 -36.84 11.20 -34.32
N ALA A 11 -36.55 10.16 -33.55
CA ALA A 11 -35.52 9.15 -33.76
C ALA A 11 -35.55 8.56 -35.18
N ALA A 12 -34.38 8.51 -35.82
CA ALA A 12 -34.11 7.61 -36.93
C ALA A 12 -32.87 6.80 -36.57
N VAL A 13 -33.11 5.61 -36.03
CA VAL A 13 -32.13 4.54 -35.86
C VAL A 13 -31.72 4.10 -37.26
N ALA A 14 -30.57 4.60 -37.73
CA ALA A 14 -29.96 4.12 -38.96
C ALA A 14 -29.21 2.82 -38.65
N PHE A 15 -29.90 1.71 -38.90
CA PHE A 15 -29.38 0.35 -38.87
C PHE A 15 -28.45 0.16 -40.08
N ALA A 16 -27.21 0.61 -39.96
CA ALA A 16 -26.20 0.49 -41.01
C ALA A 16 -25.30 -0.73 -40.77
N CYS A 17 -25.56 -1.77 -41.57
CA CYS A 17 -24.60 -2.76 -42.06
C CYS A 17 -23.75 -3.52 -41.00
N LEU A 18 -24.31 -4.61 -40.47
CA LEU A 18 -23.52 -5.70 -39.91
C LEU A 18 -22.77 -6.44 -41.03
N LEU A 19 -21.58 -5.96 -41.37
CA LEU A 19 -20.52 -6.82 -41.90
C LEU A 19 -19.77 -7.39 -40.70
N PRO A 20 -19.67 -8.72 -40.53
CA PRO A 20 -18.75 -9.27 -39.55
C PRO A 20 -17.34 -9.06 -40.10
N ALA A 21 -16.75 -7.91 -39.80
CA ALA A 21 -15.31 -7.75 -39.89
C ALA A 21 -14.74 -8.69 -38.82
N SER A 22 -14.39 -9.91 -39.23
CA SER A 22 -13.56 -10.82 -38.47
C SER A 22 -12.20 -10.16 -38.27
N ALA A 23 -12.11 -9.28 -37.28
CA ALA A 23 -10.85 -8.83 -36.75
C ALA A 23 -10.18 -10.08 -36.18
N GLN A 24 -9.28 -10.67 -36.96
CA GLN A 24 -8.33 -11.66 -36.47
C GLN A 24 -7.59 -10.99 -35.31
N GLN A 25 -8.02 -11.26 -34.09
CA GLN A 25 -7.29 -10.87 -32.89
C GLN A 25 -6.03 -11.73 -32.92
N THR A 26 -4.94 -11.18 -33.45
CA THR A 26 -3.62 -11.75 -33.26
C THR A 26 -3.45 -11.89 -31.75
N PRO A 27 -3.30 -13.11 -31.20
CA PRO A 27 -3.17 -13.26 -29.77
C PRO A 27 -1.98 -12.42 -29.36
N ALA A 28 -2.18 -11.43 -28.49
CA ALA A 28 -1.07 -10.65 -27.99
C ALA A 28 -0.12 -11.64 -27.31
N GLN A 29 1.11 -11.73 -27.83
CA GLN A 29 2.17 -12.51 -27.22
C GLN A 29 2.47 -11.85 -25.87
N GLN A 30 1.83 -12.36 -24.82
CA GLN A 30 2.11 -12.00 -23.45
C GLN A 30 3.52 -12.50 -23.15
N THR A 31 4.50 -11.65 -23.39
CA THR A 31 5.82 -11.84 -22.80
C THR A 31 5.60 -11.98 -21.30
N PRO A 32 6.06 -13.08 -20.65
CA PRO A 32 5.89 -13.24 -19.22
C PRO A 32 6.46 -12.00 -18.54
N ALA A 33 5.62 -11.26 -17.82
CA ALA A 33 6.06 -10.06 -17.14
C ALA A 33 7.19 -10.45 -16.19
N LYS A 34 8.36 -9.81 -16.36
CA LYS A 34 9.52 -10.08 -15.50
C LYS A 34 9.12 -9.82 -14.05
N ARG A 35 9.26 -10.83 -13.19
CA ARG A 35 8.96 -10.69 -11.76
C ARG A 35 9.79 -9.54 -11.16
N PRO A 36 9.17 -8.56 -10.49
CA PRO A 36 9.91 -7.45 -9.89
C PRO A 36 10.71 -7.93 -8.67
N ASN A 37 11.83 -7.26 -8.42
CA ASN A 37 12.53 -7.34 -7.14
C ASN A 37 11.95 -6.27 -6.22
N ILE A 38 11.64 -6.63 -4.98
CA ILE A 38 11.07 -5.72 -3.98
C ILE A 38 12.08 -5.60 -2.85
N ILE A 39 12.47 -4.36 -2.51
CA ILE A 39 13.34 -4.06 -1.38
C ILE A 39 12.52 -3.26 -0.37
N VAL A 40 12.43 -3.78 0.85
CA VAL A 40 11.79 -3.09 1.99
C VAL A 40 12.91 -2.57 2.89
N MET A 41 13.01 -1.25 3.05
CA MET A 41 13.95 -0.60 3.96
C MET A 41 13.17 0.03 5.11
N VAL A 42 13.60 -0.24 6.34
CA VAL A 42 13.01 0.31 7.57
C VAL A 42 14.12 1.02 8.32
N VAL A 43 13.83 2.23 8.79
CA VAL A 43 14.71 2.99 9.69
C VAL A 43 14.09 2.91 11.08
N ASP A 44 14.84 2.39 12.05
CA ASP A 44 14.38 2.27 13.44
C ASP A 44 14.48 3.63 14.15
N ASP A 45 13.53 3.91 15.05
CA ASP A 45 13.44 5.14 15.84
C ASP A 45 13.52 6.46 15.02
N ALA A 46 13.05 6.46 13.78
CA ALA A 46 12.97 7.66 12.96
C ALA A 46 11.60 8.35 13.04
N ALA A 47 11.62 9.65 13.28
CA ALA A 47 10.48 10.55 13.22
C ALA A 47 10.40 11.29 11.87
N PHE A 48 9.29 11.99 11.67
CA PHE A 48 9.02 12.73 10.43
C PHE A 48 10.11 13.77 10.10
N MET A 49 10.56 14.51 11.12
CA MET A 49 11.54 15.60 10.96
C MET A 49 13.00 15.13 10.88
N ASP A 50 13.26 13.82 10.90
CA ASP A 50 14.60 13.28 10.68
C ASP A 50 15.00 13.25 9.19
N PHE A 51 14.04 13.50 8.28
CA PHE A 51 14.26 13.51 6.85
C PHE A 51 14.01 14.89 6.24
N GLY A 52 14.94 15.35 5.41
CA GLY A 52 14.87 16.66 4.73
C GLY A 52 13.62 16.81 3.87
N ILE A 53 13.16 15.73 3.21
CA ILE A 53 11.93 15.72 2.40
C ILE A 53 10.67 16.13 3.17
N TYR A 54 10.66 15.94 4.49
CA TYR A 54 9.55 16.30 5.37
C TYR A 54 9.76 17.63 6.10
N GLY A 55 10.82 18.38 5.76
CA GLY A 55 11.17 19.65 6.39
C GLY A 55 12.19 19.54 7.53
N GLY A 56 12.80 18.37 7.70
CA GLY A 56 13.88 18.15 8.68
C GLY A 56 15.17 18.92 8.37
N GLU A 57 15.99 19.16 9.40
CA GLU A 57 17.29 19.83 9.25
C GLU A 57 18.40 18.89 8.75
N ALA A 58 18.20 17.58 8.90
CA ALA A 58 19.15 16.57 8.46
C ALA A 58 19.28 16.57 6.94
N ARG A 59 20.53 16.55 6.45
CA ARG A 59 20.81 16.45 5.00
C ARG A 59 20.67 15.00 4.54
N THR A 60 19.57 14.66 3.90
CA THR A 60 19.23 13.30 3.42
C THR A 60 19.10 13.20 1.90
N PRO A 61 20.07 13.66 1.09
CA PRO A 61 19.88 13.86 -0.35
C PRO A 61 19.54 12.58 -1.14
N ASN A 62 19.99 11.41 -0.69
CA ASN A 62 19.64 10.13 -1.33
C ASN A 62 18.19 9.71 -1.07
N ILE A 63 17.70 9.95 0.15
CA ILE A 63 16.31 9.66 0.54
C ILE A 63 15.37 10.67 -0.13
N ASP A 64 15.75 11.95 -0.12
CA ASP A 64 14.98 13.02 -0.76
C ASP A 64 14.81 12.76 -2.25
N LYS A 65 15.88 12.31 -2.93
CA LYS A 65 15.83 11.91 -4.35
C LYS A 65 14.91 10.71 -4.58
N LEU A 66 14.98 9.69 -3.70
CA LEU A 66 14.10 8.52 -3.79
C LEU A 66 12.64 8.92 -3.67
N ALA A 67 12.32 9.72 -2.64
CA ALA A 67 10.97 10.19 -2.36
C ALA A 67 10.40 11.07 -3.49
N ALA A 68 11.22 11.97 -4.05
CA ALA A 68 10.83 12.82 -5.18
C ALA A 68 10.54 12.04 -6.48
N SER A 69 11.12 10.84 -6.64
CA SER A 69 10.90 9.96 -7.80
C SER A 69 9.76 8.95 -7.60
N GLY A 70 9.17 8.89 -6.41
CA GLY A 70 8.22 7.88 -6.00
C GLY A 70 6.93 8.47 -5.45
N ALA A 71 6.29 7.71 -4.55
CA ALA A 71 5.14 8.16 -3.80
C ALA A 71 5.53 8.39 -2.34
N MET A 72 5.00 9.46 -1.74
CA MET A 72 5.17 9.77 -0.32
C MET A 72 3.86 9.55 0.42
N MET A 73 3.97 9.00 1.63
CA MET A 73 2.85 8.84 2.55
C MET A 73 3.04 9.81 3.71
N THR A 74 2.16 10.80 3.85
CA THR A 74 2.25 11.83 4.91
C THR A 74 1.34 11.54 6.11
N ASN A 75 0.49 10.52 6.00
CA ASN A 75 -0.44 10.10 7.05
C ASN A 75 -0.34 8.58 7.25
N TYR A 76 0.79 8.13 7.79
CA TYR A 76 1.00 6.75 8.20
C TYR A 76 1.03 6.67 9.72
N HIS A 77 0.64 5.52 10.26
CA HIS A 77 0.63 5.27 11.69
C HIS A 77 1.37 3.97 11.98
N THR A 78 2.18 3.99 13.02
CA THR A 78 2.92 2.83 13.53
C THR A 78 2.46 2.55 14.96
N SER A 79 2.79 1.37 15.47
CA SER A 79 2.80 1.18 16.92
C SER A 79 3.94 2.02 17.51
N PRO A 80 3.78 2.58 18.73
CA PRO A 80 4.86 3.31 19.41
C PRO A 80 6.02 2.41 19.87
N LEU A 81 6.02 1.12 19.48
CA LEU A 81 7.01 0.12 19.88
C LEU A 81 7.57 -0.60 18.65
N CYS A 82 8.86 -0.96 18.73
CA CYS A 82 9.63 -1.52 17.61
C CYS A 82 9.11 -2.89 17.15
N SER A 83 8.94 -3.86 18.06
CA SER A 83 8.50 -5.21 17.70
C SER A 83 7.05 -5.27 17.16
N PRO A 84 6.06 -4.61 17.78
CA PRO A 84 4.70 -4.57 17.22
C PRO A 84 4.65 -3.88 15.84
N SER A 85 5.37 -2.78 15.65
CA SER A 85 5.44 -2.09 14.34
C SER A 85 6.02 -2.98 13.25
N ARG A 86 7.14 -3.67 13.52
CA ARG A 86 7.73 -4.62 12.57
C ARG A 86 6.83 -5.82 12.30
N ALA A 87 6.13 -6.33 13.33
CA ALA A 87 5.19 -7.43 13.16
C ALA A 87 4.03 -7.04 12.23
N MET A 88 3.45 -5.85 12.42
CA MET A 88 2.39 -5.35 11.54
C MET A 88 2.88 -5.15 10.12
N LEU A 89 4.07 -4.58 9.93
CA LEU A 89 4.67 -4.37 8.61
C LEU A 89 4.91 -5.70 7.87
N LEU A 90 5.49 -6.68 8.53
CA LEU A 90 5.90 -7.95 7.90
C LEU A 90 4.72 -8.89 7.62
N THR A 91 3.66 -8.79 8.40
CA THR A 91 2.54 -9.74 8.34
C THR A 91 1.27 -9.14 7.72
N GLY A 92 1.17 -7.81 7.66
CA GLY A 92 -0.06 -7.11 7.28
C GLY A 92 -1.21 -7.29 8.27
N MET A 93 -0.93 -7.77 9.49
CA MET A 93 -1.93 -8.04 10.52
C MET A 93 -1.75 -7.11 11.72
N ASP A 94 -2.85 -6.87 12.44
CA ASP A 94 -2.82 -6.18 13.73
C ASP A 94 -1.90 -6.90 14.73
N SER A 95 -1.15 -6.13 15.53
CA SER A 95 -0.13 -6.66 16.44
C SER A 95 -0.69 -7.63 17.50
N HIS A 96 -1.94 -7.46 17.91
CA HIS A 96 -2.60 -8.39 18.84
C HIS A 96 -2.88 -9.76 18.21
N ARG A 97 -2.97 -9.82 16.88
CA ARG A 97 -3.17 -11.06 16.13
C ARG A 97 -1.87 -11.75 15.75
N THR A 98 -0.74 -11.04 15.80
CA THR A 98 0.56 -11.60 15.44
C THR A 98 1.26 -12.29 16.59
N GLY A 99 0.92 -12.00 17.86
CA GLY A 99 1.67 -12.48 19.03
C GLY A 99 2.65 -11.45 19.61
N LEU A 100 2.79 -10.31 18.93
CA LEU A 100 3.70 -9.21 19.26
C LEU A 100 2.91 -7.93 19.57
N SER A 101 1.99 -7.98 20.53
CA SER A 101 1.22 -6.80 20.97
C SER A 101 2.08 -5.73 21.65
N THR A 102 3.19 -6.14 22.26
CA THR A 102 4.07 -5.29 23.06
C THR A 102 5.51 -5.80 22.98
N ILE A 103 6.42 -5.18 23.73
CA ILE A 103 7.81 -5.60 23.93
C ILE A 103 8.00 -6.18 25.34
N GLU A 104 9.09 -6.90 25.57
CA GLU A 104 9.35 -7.59 26.84
C GLU A 104 9.45 -6.62 28.02
N GLU A 105 10.03 -5.45 27.77
CA GLU A 105 10.35 -4.40 28.74
C GLU A 105 9.11 -3.80 29.41
N VAL A 106 7.96 -3.83 28.73
CA VAL A 106 6.70 -3.24 29.21
C VAL A 106 5.55 -4.25 29.21
N LEU A 107 5.85 -5.55 29.19
CA LEU A 107 4.86 -6.62 29.25
C LEU A 107 4.36 -6.79 30.70
N PRO A 108 3.04 -6.60 30.96
CA PRO A 108 2.48 -6.89 32.27
C PRO A 108 2.59 -8.38 32.60
N PRO A 109 2.97 -8.77 33.84
CA PRO A 109 3.10 -10.17 34.24
C PRO A 109 1.85 -11.01 33.95
N GLU A 110 0.66 -10.41 34.05
CA GLU A 110 -0.64 -11.07 33.86
C GLU A 110 -0.90 -11.44 32.39
N LEU A 111 -0.18 -10.84 31.45
CA LEU A 111 -0.32 -11.09 30.01
C LEU A 111 0.75 -12.03 29.47
N LYS A 112 1.77 -12.34 30.26
CA LYS A 112 2.89 -13.17 29.81
C LYS A 112 2.42 -14.54 29.32
N GLY A 113 2.74 -14.85 28.06
CA GLY A 113 2.40 -16.13 27.41
C GLY A 113 0.94 -16.27 27.00
N LYS A 114 0.10 -15.24 27.20
CA LYS A 114 -1.27 -15.23 26.66
C LYS A 114 -1.23 -15.04 25.13
N PRO A 115 -2.23 -15.54 24.39
CA PRO A 115 -2.35 -15.28 22.95
C PRO A 115 -2.23 -13.78 22.64
N GLY A 116 -1.39 -13.43 21.66
CA GLY A 116 -1.11 -12.02 21.32
C GLY A 116 0.04 -11.41 22.12
N TYR A 117 0.46 -12.02 23.23
CA TYR A 117 1.50 -11.54 24.16
C TYR A 117 2.59 -12.60 24.39
N THR A 118 2.77 -13.48 23.40
CA THR A 118 3.76 -14.56 23.42
C THR A 118 5.17 -14.06 23.11
N LEU A 119 5.32 -12.81 22.67
CA LEU A 119 6.58 -12.18 22.26
C LEU A 119 7.26 -12.90 21.09
N ARG A 120 6.47 -13.62 20.29
CA ARG A 120 6.87 -14.32 19.06
C ARG A 120 5.67 -14.32 18.10
N LEU A 121 5.94 -14.49 16.80
CA LEU A 121 4.87 -14.73 15.84
C LEU A 121 4.07 -16.00 16.20
N GLU A 122 2.75 -15.86 16.32
CA GLU A 122 1.84 -16.98 16.59
C GLU A 122 1.89 -18.02 15.46
N PRO A 123 1.60 -19.29 15.76
CA PRO A 123 1.52 -20.33 14.73
C PRO A 123 0.57 -19.96 13.59
N GLY A 124 1.04 -20.11 12.34
CA GLY A 124 0.26 -19.83 11.13
C GLY A 124 0.26 -18.37 10.69
N VAL A 125 0.92 -17.46 11.42
CA VAL A 125 1.16 -16.09 10.96
C VAL A 125 2.14 -16.10 9.78
N LEU A 126 1.64 -15.70 8.62
CA LEU A 126 2.46 -15.50 7.42
C LEU A 126 3.20 -14.17 7.49
N THR A 127 4.41 -14.15 6.94
CA THR A 127 5.28 -12.99 6.87
C THR A 127 5.79 -12.82 5.44
N LEU A 128 6.16 -11.59 5.09
CA LEU A 128 6.86 -11.28 3.83
C LEU A 128 8.30 -11.83 3.80
N ALA A 129 8.83 -12.25 4.95
CA ALA A 129 10.18 -12.81 5.14
C ALA A 129 10.23 -14.34 5.06
#